data_AF-A0A7X0RP22-F1
#
_entry.id   AF-A0A7X0RP22-F1
#
_cell.length_a   1.000
_cell.length_b   1.000
_cell.length_c   1.000
_cell.angle_alpha   90.00
_cell.angle_beta   90.00
_cell.angle_gamma   90.00
#
_symmetry.space_group_name_H-M   'P 1'
#
loop_
_entity.id
_entity.type
_entity.pdbx_description
1 polymer ?
#
loop_
_entity_poly.entity_id
_entity_poly.type
_entity_poly.pdbx_seq_one_letter_code
_entity_poly.pdbx_strand_id
1 'polypeptide(L)'
;MIAKTEVVWKDTFHAVGLKVPFQPSNVILPSENELSKLWIRFNPRAGEIKGCDGKCYGLCLFPPGFKPGDTFDYLAGAGVRAIEDVPEGMTAETVAGALYCVVTRQGTIDELGETFRYYWEEWLPSSADYEATCGAEVELYDERYRGNEDAASIMELWFPVKRKREAPIENRIGSAIVHVTDLRRSAEWYSRLLGLPIREERLNGGPVYWFDLPGTGLLLDDNSGNRRDPAWREDMKPRFMLPVSDIDDAYAYIRERAEIIGGGPHRFEGMAYFNFRDPEGNALMACRSEHAEEDPALAETESPVLGRIGGVFVDVRKMESAARWHSELFGLPFKPQEAEQSIYSVPMRRGASLLLDDNRARRGETFRILLMFDTRDIRASYDFVRTLGYEAFGEIEEHGDVAFFSVRDPDGNLIMICQGEA
;
A
#
# COMPACT_ATOMS: atom_id res chain seq x y z
N MET A 1 -30.16 -11.63 5.14
CA MET A 1 -30.20 -11.06 3.77
C MET A 1 -28.84 -10.49 3.40
N ILE A 2 -28.39 -10.69 2.14
CA ILE A 2 -27.22 -9.98 1.60
C ILE A 2 -27.62 -8.53 1.31
N ALA A 3 -26.97 -7.59 1.99
CA ALA A 3 -27.24 -6.16 1.86
C ALA A 3 -26.41 -5.51 0.75
N LYS A 4 -25.16 -5.95 0.56
CA LYS A 4 -24.22 -5.38 -0.41
C LYS A 4 -23.19 -6.41 -0.84
N THR A 5 -22.79 -6.36 -2.11
CA THR A 5 -21.63 -7.09 -2.64
C THR A 5 -20.78 -6.13 -3.45
N GLU A 6 -19.49 -6.03 -3.15
CA GLU A 6 -18.56 -5.13 -3.84
C GLU A 6 -17.13 -5.66 -3.81
N VAL A 7 -16.31 -5.28 -4.79
CA VAL A 7 -14.87 -5.56 -4.78
C VAL A 7 -14.14 -4.37 -4.17
N VAL A 8 -13.37 -4.61 -3.12
CA VAL A 8 -12.70 -3.58 -2.33
C VAL A 8 -11.26 -4.01 -2.06
N TRP A 9 -10.34 -3.06 -2.14
CA TRP A 9 -9.00 -3.27 -1.60
C TRP A 9 -9.05 -3.19 -0.08
N LYS A 10 -8.56 -4.23 0.60
CA LYS A 10 -8.34 -4.22 2.05
C LYS A 10 -6.85 -4.14 2.28
N ASP A 11 -6.42 -3.19 3.11
CA ASP A 11 -5.02 -3.04 3.52
C ASP A 11 -4.59 -4.20 4.42
N THR A 12 -3.27 -4.34 4.60
CA THR A 12 -2.72 -5.31 5.54
C THR A 12 -3.27 -5.04 6.94
N PHE A 13 -3.66 -6.11 7.63
CA PHE A 13 -4.13 -6.03 9.01
C PHE A 13 -3.64 -7.23 9.83
N HIS A 14 -3.74 -7.09 11.16
CA HIS A 14 -3.25 -8.07 12.11
C HIS A 14 -4.37 -8.55 13.01
N ALA A 15 -4.34 -9.84 13.37
CA ALA A 15 -5.26 -10.42 14.34
C ALA A 15 -4.50 -11.26 15.36
N VAL A 16 -4.90 -11.17 16.63
CA VAL A 16 -4.38 -12.00 17.73
C VAL A 16 -5.53 -12.82 18.31
N GLY A 17 -5.32 -14.12 18.49
CA GLY A 17 -6.37 -14.98 19.01
C GLY A 17 -6.04 -16.46 19.11
N LEU A 18 -7.08 -17.28 19.17
CA LEU A 18 -6.97 -18.73 19.26
C LEU A 18 -7.09 -19.35 17.86
N LYS A 19 -6.18 -20.28 17.53
CA LYS A 19 -6.14 -20.97 16.25
C LYS A 19 -6.36 -22.48 16.44
N VAL A 20 -7.19 -23.07 15.57
CA VAL A 20 -7.45 -24.51 15.54
C VAL A 20 -7.55 -25.01 14.10
N PRO A 21 -7.18 -26.27 13.81
CA PRO A 21 -7.55 -26.90 12.56
C PRO A 21 -9.07 -27.11 12.51
N PHE A 22 -9.68 -26.84 11.36
CA PHE A 22 -11.11 -26.94 11.13
C PHE A 22 -11.41 -27.76 9.86
N GLN A 23 -12.35 -28.69 10.00
CA GLN A 23 -12.87 -29.51 8.92
C GLN A 23 -14.30 -29.07 8.60
N PRO A 24 -14.56 -28.54 7.39
CA PRO A 24 -15.89 -28.07 7.01
C PRO A 24 -16.95 -29.17 7.07
N SER A 25 -18.15 -28.81 7.50
CA SER A 25 -19.33 -29.68 7.51
C SER A 25 -20.57 -28.90 7.09
N ASN A 26 -21.34 -29.46 6.16
CA ASN A 26 -22.61 -28.86 5.71
C ASN A 26 -23.81 -29.33 6.54
N VAL A 27 -23.57 -30.13 7.58
CA VAL A 27 -24.62 -30.73 8.43
C VAL A 27 -24.73 -30.04 9.78
N ILE A 28 -23.62 -29.50 10.30
CA ILE A 28 -23.57 -28.84 11.61
C ILE A 28 -23.72 -27.34 11.40
N LEU A 29 -24.63 -26.72 12.15
CA LEU A 29 -24.85 -25.28 12.08
C LEU A 29 -23.61 -24.50 12.54
N PRO A 30 -23.33 -23.32 11.95
CA PRO A 30 -22.24 -22.45 12.38
C PRO A 30 -22.23 -22.17 13.89
N SER A 31 -23.40 -21.94 14.49
CA SER A 31 -23.55 -21.68 15.94
C SER A 31 -23.25 -22.88 16.84
N GLU A 32 -23.19 -24.11 16.29
CA GLU A 32 -23.02 -25.36 17.03
C GLU A 32 -21.67 -26.05 16.76
N ASN A 33 -20.91 -25.56 15.77
CA ASN A 33 -19.68 -26.19 15.32
C ASN A 33 -18.47 -25.89 16.24
N GLU A 34 -17.31 -26.46 15.89
CA GLU A 34 -16.07 -26.25 16.65
C GLU A 34 -15.57 -24.79 16.64
N LEU A 35 -15.96 -23.98 15.65
CA LEU A 35 -15.64 -22.56 15.59
C LEU A 35 -16.45 -21.77 16.61
N SER A 36 -17.74 -22.05 16.76
CA SER A 36 -18.55 -21.46 17.84
C SER A 36 -17.96 -21.77 19.23
N LYS A 37 -17.52 -23.02 19.45
CA LYS A 37 -16.81 -23.41 20.68
C LYS A 37 -15.46 -22.71 20.84
N LEU A 38 -14.76 -22.42 19.75
CA LEU A 38 -13.55 -21.61 19.76
C LEU A 38 -13.84 -20.18 20.22
N TRP A 39 -14.85 -19.53 19.65
CA TRP A 39 -15.29 -18.19 20.04
C TRP A 39 -15.71 -18.12 21.52
N ILE A 40 -16.41 -19.13 22.03
CA ILE A 40 -16.77 -19.22 23.47
C ILE A 40 -15.51 -19.26 24.37
N ARG A 41 -14.43 -19.90 23.92
CA ARG A 41 -13.15 -19.93 24.64
C ARG A 41 -12.35 -18.63 24.47
N PHE A 42 -12.44 -18.00 23.32
CA PHE A 42 -11.71 -16.79 22.99
C PHE A 42 -12.29 -15.54 23.66
N ASN A 43 -13.61 -15.34 23.61
CA ASN A 43 -14.28 -14.10 24.05
C ASN A 43 -13.92 -13.66 25.48
N PRO A 44 -13.88 -14.54 26.50
CA PRO A 44 -13.50 -14.15 27.86
C PRO A 44 -12.04 -13.66 27.99
N ARG A 45 -11.19 -14.03 27.02
CA ARG A 45 -9.76 -13.71 26.99
C ARG A 45 -9.42 -12.53 26.07
N ALA A 46 -10.36 -12.02 25.30
CA ALA A 46 -10.10 -10.94 24.34
C ALA A 46 -9.53 -9.67 25.02
N GLY A 47 -9.88 -9.42 26.28
CA GLY A 47 -9.32 -8.31 27.08
C GLY A 47 -7.86 -8.48 27.52
N GLU A 48 -7.24 -9.64 27.29
CA GLU A 48 -5.79 -9.85 27.48
C GLU A 48 -4.96 -9.19 26.36
N ILE A 49 -5.58 -8.95 25.19
CA ILE A 49 -4.92 -8.41 24.00
C ILE A 49 -4.85 -6.88 24.10
N LYS A 50 -3.67 -6.31 23.85
CA LYS A 50 -3.44 -4.86 23.81
C LYS A 50 -3.52 -4.34 22.36
N GLY A 51 -3.72 -3.04 22.20
CA GLY A 51 -3.67 -2.39 20.89
C GLY A 51 -4.83 -2.77 19.95
N CYS A 52 -5.96 -3.22 20.50
CA CYS A 52 -7.12 -3.65 19.70
C CYS A 52 -7.69 -2.49 18.86
N ASP A 53 -8.08 -2.80 17.62
CA ASP A 53 -8.68 -1.83 16.70
C ASP A 53 -10.22 -1.79 16.75
N GLY A 54 -10.82 -2.60 17.63
CA GLY A 54 -12.26 -2.71 17.84
C GLY A 54 -12.95 -3.76 16.95
N LYS A 55 -12.21 -4.44 16.07
CA LYS A 55 -12.76 -5.47 15.18
C LYS A 55 -12.46 -6.87 15.72
N CYS A 56 -13.33 -7.82 15.36
CA CYS A 56 -13.11 -9.24 15.58
C CYS A 56 -13.09 -9.97 14.24
N TYR A 57 -12.18 -10.92 14.10
CA TYR A 57 -11.90 -11.64 12.87
C TYR A 57 -12.04 -13.15 13.06
N GLY A 58 -12.80 -13.77 12.17
CA GLY A 58 -12.70 -15.19 11.84
C GLY A 58 -11.84 -15.36 10.59
N LEU A 59 -10.66 -15.95 10.71
CA LEU A 59 -9.74 -16.12 9.57
C LEU A 59 -9.70 -17.58 9.14
N CYS A 60 -10.19 -17.88 7.95
CA CYS A 60 -9.99 -19.16 7.28
C CYS A 60 -8.66 -19.13 6.53
N LEU A 61 -7.66 -19.83 7.04
CA LEU A 61 -6.29 -19.86 6.54
C LEU A 61 -6.04 -21.16 5.76
N PHE A 62 -6.05 -21.04 4.44
CA PHE A 62 -5.92 -22.20 3.55
C PHE A 62 -4.46 -22.56 3.27
N PRO A 63 -4.06 -23.84 3.45
CA PRO A 63 -2.73 -24.27 3.06
C PRO A 63 -2.56 -24.24 1.53
N PRO A 64 -1.32 -24.14 1.01
CA PRO A 64 -1.05 -24.23 -0.42
C PRO A 64 -1.62 -25.53 -1.02
N GLY A 65 -2.37 -25.41 -2.11
CA GLY A 65 -2.98 -26.56 -2.79
C GLY A 65 -4.28 -27.07 -2.16
N PHE A 66 -4.88 -26.31 -1.23
CA PHE A 66 -6.18 -26.59 -0.63
C PHE A 66 -7.27 -26.93 -1.65
N LYS A 67 -8.08 -27.94 -1.33
CA LYS A 67 -9.25 -28.36 -2.11
C LYS A 67 -10.52 -28.26 -1.26
N PRO A 68 -11.69 -28.08 -1.90
CA PRO A 68 -12.97 -28.10 -1.18
C PRO A 68 -13.12 -29.37 -0.33
N GLY A 69 -13.36 -29.17 0.96
CA GLY A 69 -13.48 -30.26 1.93
C GLY A 69 -12.16 -30.69 2.58
N ASP A 70 -11.03 -30.06 2.30
CA ASP A 70 -9.81 -30.26 3.08
C ASP A 70 -9.93 -29.55 4.46
N THR A 71 -9.10 -29.97 5.41
CA THR A 71 -8.91 -29.25 6.68
C THR A 71 -8.10 -27.97 6.43
N PHE A 72 -8.49 -26.89 7.09
CA PHE A 72 -7.75 -25.62 7.08
C PHE A 72 -7.61 -25.06 8.50
N ASP A 73 -6.69 -24.12 8.71
CA ASP A 73 -6.55 -23.47 10.02
C ASP A 73 -7.57 -22.33 10.14
N TYR A 74 -8.31 -22.29 11.26
CA TYR A 74 -9.20 -21.17 11.58
C TYR A 74 -8.69 -20.41 12.81
N LEU A 75 -8.63 -19.08 12.72
CA LEU A 75 -8.35 -18.20 13.85
C LEU A 75 -9.59 -17.40 14.24
N ALA A 76 -9.98 -17.47 15.51
CA ALA A 76 -10.89 -16.51 16.13
C ALA A 76 -10.03 -15.50 16.91
N GLY A 77 -10.11 -14.22 16.55
CA GLY A 77 -9.21 -13.22 17.12
C GLY A 77 -9.75 -11.80 17.11
N ALA A 78 -9.07 -10.94 17.86
CA ALA A 78 -9.27 -9.50 17.85
C ALA A 78 -8.29 -8.86 16.87
N GLY A 79 -8.76 -7.87 16.12
CA GLY A 79 -7.92 -7.01 15.31
C GLY A 79 -7.01 -6.16 16.19
N VAL A 80 -5.75 -6.03 15.80
CA VAL A 80 -4.75 -5.20 16.50
C VAL A 80 -4.05 -4.27 15.52
N ARG A 81 -3.66 -3.08 15.99
CA ARG A 81 -2.93 -2.08 15.19
C ARG A 81 -1.52 -2.55 14.82
N ALA A 82 -0.85 -3.19 15.77
CA ALA A 82 0.45 -3.81 15.60
C ALA A 82 0.53 -5.12 16.40
N ILE A 83 1.37 -6.05 15.95
CA ILE A 83 1.65 -7.27 16.71
C ILE A 83 2.77 -6.96 17.72
N GLU A 84 2.38 -6.87 18.99
CA GLU A 84 3.28 -6.64 20.11
C GLU A 84 3.30 -7.88 21.05
N ASP A 85 2.77 -7.73 22.27
CA ASP A 85 2.66 -8.79 23.26
C ASP A 85 1.54 -9.77 22.91
N VAL A 86 1.88 -10.96 22.42
CA VAL A 86 0.90 -12.04 22.19
C VAL A 86 0.64 -12.81 23.50
N PRO A 87 -0.59 -12.87 24.03
CA PRO A 87 -0.89 -13.58 25.27
C PRO A 87 -0.60 -15.08 25.21
N GLU A 88 -0.31 -15.70 26.36
CA GLU A 88 0.03 -17.12 26.44
C GLU A 88 -1.09 -18.01 25.85
N GLY A 89 -0.72 -18.92 24.96
CA GLY A 89 -1.65 -19.83 24.28
C GLY A 89 -2.45 -19.19 23.13
N MET A 90 -2.19 -17.93 22.78
CA MET A 90 -2.68 -17.30 21.55
C MET A 90 -1.59 -17.30 20.47
N THR A 91 -2.01 -16.99 19.24
CA THR A 91 -1.13 -16.72 18.09
C THR A 91 -1.51 -15.38 17.46
N ALA A 92 -0.61 -14.84 16.64
CA ALA A 92 -0.89 -13.69 15.79
C ALA A 92 -0.83 -14.10 14.32
N GLU A 93 -1.65 -13.46 13.49
CA GLU A 93 -1.66 -13.63 12.04
C GLU A 93 -1.63 -12.25 11.37
N THR A 94 -0.85 -12.14 10.30
CA THR A 94 -0.83 -10.96 9.43
C THR A 94 -1.46 -11.32 8.11
N VAL A 95 -2.56 -10.67 7.78
CA VAL A 95 -3.24 -10.84 6.49
C VAL A 95 -2.76 -9.73 5.57
N ALA A 96 -2.01 -10.08 4.53
CA ALA A 96 -1.50 -9.11 3.56
C ALA A 96 -2.62 -8.42 2.79
N GLY A 97 -2.43 -7.14 2.47
CA GLY A 97 -3.37 -6.36 1.70
C GLY A 97 -3.64 -6.96 0.31
N ALA A 98 -4.92 -7.00 -0.07
CA ALA A 98 -5.37 -7.62 -1.32
C ALA A 98 -6.74 -7.08 -1.76
N LEU A 99 -7.14 -7.44 -2.97
CA LEU A 99 -8.53 -7.29 -3.43
C LEU A 99 -9.40 -8.38 -2.82
N TYR A 100 -10.53 -7.96 -2.27
CA TYR A 100 -11.55 -8.85 -1.74
C TYR A 100 -12.90 -8.57 -2.39
N CYS A 101 -13.65 -9.62 -2.72
CA CYS A 101 -15.09 -9.52 -2.84
C CYS A 101 -15.67 -9.51 -1.42
N VAL A 102 -16.24 -8.38 -1.03
CA VAL A 102 -16.87 -8.17 0.28
C VAL A 102 -18.36 -8.38 0.12
N VAL A 103 -18.89 -9.35 0.85
CA VAL A 103 -20.33 -9.59 0.96
C VAL A 103 -20.80 -9.16 2.34
N THR A 104 -21.53 -8.05 2.41
CA THR A 104 -22.13 -7.55 3.66
C THR A 104 -23.48 -8.21 3.85
N ARG A 105 -23.65 -8.94 4.96
CA ARG A 105 -24.92 -9.59 5.34
C ARG A 105 -25.49 -8.94 6.59
N GLN A 106 -26.81 -8.76 6.59
CA GLN A 106 -27.59 -8.56 7.80
C GLN A 106 -28.33 -9.86 8.13
N GLY A 107 -28.14 -10.40 9.33
CA GLY A 107 -28.79 -11.64 9.78
C GLY A 107 -28.04 -12.33 10.92
N THR A 108 -28.48 -13.54 11.22
CA THR A 108 -27.92 -14.41 12.27
C THR A 108 -26.66 -15.14 11.78
N ILE A 109 -25.87 -15.68 12.71
CA ILE A 109 -24.62 -16.38 12.41
C ILE A 109 -24.85 -17.67 11.60
N ASP A 110 -26.00 -18.33 11.78
CA ASP A 110 -26.31 -19.59 11.10
C ASP A 110 -26.60 -19.42 9.61
N GLU A 111 -26.83 -18.18 9.17
CA GLU A 111 -27.01 -17.85 7.77
C GLU A 111 -25.69 -17.54 7.05
N LEU A 112 -24.54 -17.63 7.72
CA LEU A 112 -23.22 -17.47 7.08
C LEU A 112 -23.03 -18.43 5.92
N GLY A 113 -23.47 -19.68 6.07
CA GLY A 113 -23.40 -20.70 5.01
C GLY A 113 -24.10 -20.28 3.72
N GLU A 114 -25.18 -19.50 3.81
CA GLU A 114 -25.85 -18.94 2.63
C GLU A 114 -25.00 -17.91 1.90
N THR A 115 -24.20 -17.13 2.64
CA THR A 115 -23.29 -16.12 2.07
C THR A 115 -22.13 -16.78 1.34
N PHE A 116 -21.53 -17.83 1.93
CA PHE A 116 -20.51 -18.65 1.26
C PHE A 116 -21.06 -19.26 -0.03
N ARG A 117 -22.27 -19.84 0.02
CA ARG A 117 -22.93 -20.42 -1.16
C ARG A 117 -23.16 -19.37 -2.24
N TYR A 118 -23.70 -18.21 -1.88
CA TYR A 118 -23.90 -17.10 -2.82
C TYR A 118 -22.59 -16.71 -3.52
N TYR A 119 -21.50 -16.54 -2.77
CA TYR A 119 -20.22 -16.17 -3.37
C TYR A 119 -19.73 -17.24 -4.35
N TRP A 120 -19.64 -18.49 -3.89
CA TRP A 120 -19.04 -19.59 -4.65
C TRP A 120 -19.89 -20.09 -5.82
N GLU A 121 -21.22 -20.10 -5.68
CA GLU A 121 -22.13 -20.68 -6.68
C GLU A 121 -22.78 -19.62 -7.59
N GLU A 122 -22.84 -18.36 -7.17
CA GLU A 122 -23.58 -17.32 -7.91
C GLU A 122 -22.66 -16.16 -8.33
N TRP A 123 -22.02 -15.45 -7.40
CA TRP A 123 -21.25 -14.24 -7.71
C TRP A 123 -19.95 -14.55 -8.46
N LEU A 124 -19.12 -15.45 -7.95
CA LEU A 124 -17.82 -15.74 -8.53
C LEU A 124 -17.94 -16.35 -9.94
N PRO A 125 -18.82 -17.35 -10.20
CA PRO A 125 -18.99 -17.90 -11.55
C PRO A 125 -19.55 -16.90 -12.56
N SER A 126 -20.35 -15.92 -12.12
CA SER A 126 -20.91 -14.88 -12.99
C SER A 126 -19.97 -13.69 -13.19
N SER A 127 -18.90 -13.56 -12.40
CA SER A 127 -17.93 -12.49 -12.50
C SER A 127 -17.17 -12.55 -13.82
N ALA A 128 -17.29 -11.50 -14.64
CA ALA A 128 -16.53 -11.37 -15.89
C ALA A 128 -15.06 -11.03 -15.62
N ASP A 129 -14.79 -10.24 -14.59
CA ASP A 129 -13.51 -9.56 -14.40
C ASP A 129 -12.62 -10.18 -13.32
N TYR A 130 -13.21 -10.95 -12.39
CA TYR A 130 -12.50 -11.46 -11.21
C TYR A 130 -12.50 -12.98 -11.12
N GLU A 131 -11.41 -13.53 -10.58
CA GLU A 131 -11.28 -14.92 -10.20
C GLU A 131 -10.76 -15.03 -8.76
N ALA A 132 -11.01 -16.16 -8.11
CA ALA A 132 -10.52 -16.43 -6.77
C ALA A 132 -8.98 -16.49 -6.77
N THR A 133 -8.37 -16.07 -5.66
CA THR A 133 -6.92 -16.17 -5.46
C THR A 133 -6.61 -16.72 -4.08
N CYS A 134 -5.34 -17.04 -3.84
CA CYS A 134 -4.89 -17.49 -2.53
C CYS A 134 -4.90 -16.33 -1.54
N GLY A 135 -5.33 -16.59 -0.32
CA GLY A 135 -5.44 -15.60 0.76
C GLY A 135 -6.32 -16.14 1.87
N ALA A 136 -6.45 -15.38 2.96
CA ALA A 136 -7.41 -15.70 4.01
C ALA A 136 -8.82 -15.38 3.52
N GLU A 137 -9.80 -16.24 3.77
CA GLU A 137 -11.19 -15.80 3.78
C GLU A 137 -11.49 -15.23 5.17
N VAL A 138 -12.14 -14.07 5.22
CA VAL A 138 -12.27 -13.30 6.46
C VAL A 138 -13.74 -13.11 6.80
N GLU A 139 -14.12 -13.47 8.02
CA GLU A 139 -15.34 -13.03 8.66
C GLU A 139 -15.00 -11.82 9.54
N LEU A 140 -15.57 -10.65 9.24
CA LEU A 140 -15.44 -9.44 10.05
C LEU A 140 -16.71 -9.22 10.88
N TYR A 141 -16.49 -9.03 12.18
CA TYR A 141 -17.48 -8.58 13.15
C TYR A 141 -16.99 -7.27 13.77
N ASP A 142 -17.72 -6.18 13.52
CA ASP A 142 -17.43 -4.84 14.06
C ASP A 142 -18.59 -4.36 14.96
N GLU A 143 -18.66 -3.07 15.26
CA GLU A 143 -19.68 -2.49 16.16
C GLU A 143 -21.13 -2.70 15.67
N ARG A 144 -21.31 -3.08 14.40
CA ARG A 144 -22.62 -3.37 13.82
C ARG A 144 -23.09 -4.79 14.12
N TYR A 145 -22.22 -5.67 14.64
CA TYR A 145 -22.58 -7.02 15.08
C TYR A 145 -23.20 -7.00 16.48
N ARG A 146 -24.40 -7.56 16.62
CA ARG A 146 -25.20 -7.51 17.86
C ARG A 146 -25.30 -8.84 18.60
N GLY A 147 -24.84 -9.92 17.97
CA GLY A 147 -24.84 -11.27 18.53
C GLY A 147 -25.36 -12.32 17.56
N ASN A 148 -25.15 -13.59 17.92
CA ASN A 148 -25.35 -14.75 17.04
C ASN A 148 -26.81 -14.91 16.57
N GLU A 149 -27.77 -14.58 17.44
CA GLU A 149 -29.21 -14.79 17.22
C GLU A 149 -29.94 -13.50 16.79
N ASP A 150 -29.27 -12.35 16.79
CA ASP A 150 -29.90 -11.08 16.42
C ASP A 150 -29.94 -10.93 14.90
N ALA A 151 -31.13 -10.99 14.31
CA ALA A 151 -31.34 -10.79 12.88
C ALA A 151 -30.96 -9.37 12.38
N ALA A 152 -30.72 -8.42 13.27
CA ALA A 152 -30.20 -7.09 12.97
C ALA A 152 -28.66 -7.01 12.99
N SER A 153 -27.95 -8.08 13.36
CA SER A 153 -26.50 -8.16 13.27
C SER A 153 -26.02 -7.96 11.84
N ILE A 154 -25.00 -7.13 11.65
CA ILE A 154 -24.30 -6.98 10.38
C ILE A 154 -22.92 -7.62 10.50
N MET A 155 -22.53 -8.35 9.46
CA MET A 155 -21.24 -9.01 9.31
C MET A 155 -20.76 -8.90 7.87
N GLU A 156 -19.45 -8.92 7.66
CA GLU A 156 -18.87 -8.98 6.32
C GLU A 156 -18.11 -10.28 6.14
N LEU A 157 -18.28 -10.91 4.97
CA LEU A 157 -17.41 -11.98 4.50
C LEU A 157 -16.55 -11.46 3.38
N TRP A 158 -15.24 -11.60 3.51
CA TRP A 158 -14.27 -11.15 2.52
C TRP A 158 -13.64 -12.36 1.84
N PHE A 159 -13.81 -12.45 0.53
CA PHE A 159 -13.26 -13.50 -0.30
C PHE A 159 -12.12 -12.96 -1.17
N PRO A 160 -10.89 -13.50 -1.08
CA PRO A 160 -9.76 -12.99 -1.83
C PRO A 160 -9.98 -13.21 -3.33
N VAL A 161 -9.89 -12.14 -4.11
CA VAL A 161 -10.02 -12.15 -5.56
C VAL A 161 -8.86 -11.45 -6.22
N LYS A 162 -8.63 -11.77 -7.48
CA LYS A 162 -7.78 -10.98 -8.37
C LYS A 162 -8.48 -10.77 -9.70
N ARG A 163 -8.00 -9.82 -10.50
CA ARG A 163 -8.50 -9.67 -11.87
C ARG A 163 -8.06 -10.87 -12.72
N LYS A 164 -8.95 -11.35 -13.59
CA LYS A 164 -8.61 -12.35 -14.62
C LYS A 164 -7.58 -11.83 -15.63
N ARG A 165 -7.53 -10.51 -15.80
CA ARG A 165 -6.52 -9.81 -16.59
C ARG A 165 -5.82 -8.81 -15.68
N GLU A 166 -4.61 -9.16 -15.27
CA GLU A 166 -3.77 -8.26 -14.47
C GLU A 166 -3.31 -7.08 -15.34
N ALA A 167 -3.20 -5.91 -14.73
CA ALA A 167 -2.54 -4.79 -15.38
C ALA A 167 -1.06 -5.16 -15.55
N PRO A 168 -0.42 -4.90 -16.72
CA PRO A 168 1.01 -5.16 -16.94
C PRO A 168 1.89 -4.12 -16.22
N ILE A 169 1.43 -3.61 -15.08
CA ILE A 169 2.08 -2.66 -14.21
C ILE A 169 1.88 -3.17 -12.79
N GLU A 170 2.97 -3.31 -12.04
CA GLU A 170 2.88 -3.74 -10.66
C GLU A 170 2.22 -2.65 -9.81
N ASN A 171 1.31 -3.04 -8.91
CA ASN A 171 0.65 -2.13 -7.97
C ASN A 171 1.57 -1.77 -6.80
N ARG A 172 2.66 -1.05 -7.11
CA ARG A 172 3.61 -0.46 -6.17
C ARG A 172 4.46 0.61 -6.85
N ILE A 173 5.11 1.43 -6.04
CA ILE A 173 6.16 2.33 -6.50
C ILE A 173 7.51 1.65 -6.28
N GLY A 174 8.25 1.41 -7.37
CA GLY A 174 9.58 0.79 -7.31
C GLY A 174 10.62 1.75 -6.76
N SER A 175 10.65 2.98 -7.27
CA SER A 175 11.52 4.03 -6.74
C SER A 175 10.92 5.42 -6.92
N ALA A 176 10.99 6.24 -5.88
CA ALA A 176 10.74 7.67 -5.98
C ALA A 176 11.98 8.36 -6.56
N ILE A 177 11.78 9.35 -7.44
CA ILE A 177 12.88 10.05 -8.12
C ILE A 177 13.00 11.47 -7.59
N VAL A 178 14.18 11.83 -7.10
CA VAL A 178 14.56 13.20 -6.76
C VAL A 178 15.55 13.71 -7.80
N HIS A 179 15.19 14.81 -8.46
CA HIS A 179 16.03 15.40 -9.49
C HIS A 179 17.00 16.39 -8.86
N VAL A 180 18.29 16.19 -9.07
CA VAL A 180 19.37 16.95 -8.41
C VAL A 180 20.31 17.59 -9.44
N THR A 181 21.19 18.49 -8.99
CA THR A 181 22.24 19.07 -9.85
C THR A 181 23.62 18.50 -9.59
N ASP A 182 23.84 17.86 -8.45
CA ASP A 182 25.11 17.24 -8.06
C ASP A 182 24.84 15.94 -7.29
N LEU A 183 25.14 14.79 -7.91
CA LEU A 183 24.89 13.47 -7.32
C LEU A 183 25.67 13.24 -6.03
N ARG A 184 26.93 13.66 -5.95
CA ARG A 184 27.75 13.41 -4.75
C ARG A 184 27.22 14.23 -3.59
N ARG A 185 26.99 15.53 -3.80
CA ARG A 185 26.46 16.44 -2.78
C ARG A 185 25.11 15.95 -2.25
N SER A 186 24.22 15.54 -3.15
CA SER A 186 22.89 15.07 -2.76
C SER A 186 22.94 13.68 -2.13
N ALA A 187 23.75 12.76 -2.64
CA ALA A 187 23.96 11.45 -2.01
C ALA A 187 24.51 11.60 -0.58
N GLU A 188 25.49 12.48 -0.35
CA GLU A 188 26.00 12.82 0.98
C GLU A 188 24.90 13.41 1.88
N TRP A 189 24.06 14.27 1.34
CA TRP A 189 22.98 14.92 2.08
C TRP A 189 21.93 13.91 2.56
N TYR A 190 21.42 13.06 1.67
CA TYR A 190 20.45 12.01 1.99
C TYR A 190 21.06 10.92 2.87
N SER A 191 22.33 10.57 2.65
CA SER A 191 23.07 9.60 3.50
C SER A 191 23.14 10.09 4.95
N ARG A 192 23.48 11.36 5.18
CA ARG A 192 23.47 11.95 6.54
C ARG A 192 22.07 12.02 7.14
N LEU A 193 21.05 12.36 6.35
CA LEU A 193 19.67 12.41 6.82
C LEU A 193 19.19 11.03 7.29
N LEU A 194 19.49 9.97 6.54
CA LEU A 194 18.98 8.62 6.79
C LEU A 194 19.92 7.75 7.64
N GLY A 195 21.10 8.27 7.99
CA GLY A 195 22.14 7.49 8.69
C GLY A 195 22.73 6.35 7.85
N LEU A 196 22.69 6.45 6.52
CA LEU A 196 23.14 5.41 5.60
C LEU A 196 24.56 5.70 5.08
N PRO A 197 25.37 4.67 4.77
CA PRO A 197 26.67 4.86 4.17
C PRO A 197 26.55 5.28 2.69
N ILE A 198 27.49 6.10 2.25
CA ILE A 198 27.67 6.41 0.83
C ILE A 198 28.29 5.20 0.14
N ARG A 199 27.72 4.83 -1.00
CA ARG A 199 28.22 3.77 -1.88
C ARG A 199 29.03 4.39 -3.01
N GLU A 200 30.34 4.52 -2.81
CA GLU A 200 31.26 5.15 -3.76
C GLU A 200 31.24 4.49 -5.14
N GLU A 201 30.96 3.18 -5.21
CA GLU A 201 30.82 2.43 -6.46
C GLU A 201 29.62 2.89 -7.33
N ARG A 202 28.62 3.56 -6.72
CA ARG A 202 27.48 4.16 -7.43
C ARG A 202 27.79 5.57 -7.97
N LEU A 203 28.85 6.22 -7.49
CA LEU A 203 29.32 7.52 -7.99
C LEU A 203 30.33 7.34 -9.14
N ASN A 204 29.93 6.52 -10.12
CA ASN A 204 30.79 6.02 -11.19
C ASN A 204 30.80 6.89 -12.47
N GLY A 205 30.26 8.11 -12.40
CA GLY A 205 30.12 9.03 -13.54
C GLY A 205 28.85 8.82 -14.37
N GLY A 206 27.99 7.86 -14.00
CA GLY A 206 26.61 7.78 -14.50
C GLY A 206 25.71 8.91 -13.96
N PRO A 207 24.53 9.12 -14.55
CA PRO A 207 23.62 10.22 -14.20
C PRO A 207 22.75 9.94 -12.97
N VAL A 208 22.88 8.78 -12.34
CA VAL A 208 22.00 8.35 -11.25
C VAL A 208 22.77 7.81 -10.04
N TYR A 209 22.22 8.02 -8.86
CA TYR A 209 22.61 7.38 -7.60
C TYR A 209 21.36 6.86 -6.91
N TRP A 210 21.34 5.62 -6.41
CA TRP A 210 20.16 5.06 -5.76
C TRP A 210 20.45 4.59 -4.34
N PHE A 211 19.43 4.59 -3.49
CA PHE A 211 19.42 3.99 -2.17
C PHE A 211 18.50 2.78 -2.18
N ASP A 212 18.99 1.66 -1.65
CA ASP A 212 18.19 0.44 -1.47
C ASP A 212 17.41 0.60 -0.16
N LEU A 213 16.14 0.99 -0.26
CA LEU A 213 15.24 1.17 0.87
C LEU A 213 14.14 0.09 0.84
N PRO A 214 13.64 -0.40 1.99
CA PRO A 214 12.53 -1.34 2.05
C PRO A 214 11.31 -0.85 1.26
N GLY A 215 10.74 -1.73 0.44
CA GLY A 215 9.51 -1.54 -0.32
C GLY A 215 9.59 -0.58 -1.51
N THR A 216 10.07 0.65 -1.30
CA THR A 216 10.22 1.69 -2.33
C THR A 216 11.59 2.35 -2.23
N GLY A 217 12.41 2.22 -3.28
CA GLY A 217 13.74 2.82 -3.36
C GLY A 217 13.71 4.35 -3.54
N LEU A 218 14.87 4.97 -3.36
CA LEU A 218 15.11 6.38 -3.68
C LEU A 218 16.15 6.47 -4.80
N LEU A 219 15.82 7.16 -5.89
CA LEU A 219 16.74 7.41 -6.99
C LEU A 219 16.99 8.91 -7.14
N LEU A 220 18.25 9.30 -7.09
CA LEU A 220 18.72 10.64 -7.43
C LEU A 220 19.10 10.65 -8.91
N ASP A 221 18.57 11.61 -9.68
CA ASP A 221 18.85 11.75 -11.11
C ASP A 221 19.33 13.17 -11.42
N ASP A 222 20.56 13.29 -11.90
CA ASP A 222 21.11 14.59 -12.30
C ASP A 222 20.68 15.04 -13.71
N ASN A 223 20.01 14.16 -14.46
CA ASN A 223 19.55 14.35 -15.83
C ASN A 223 20.65 14.78 -16.82
N SER A 224 21.93 14.59 -16.49
CA SER A 224 23.05 14.97 -17.34
C SER A 224 23.07 14.21 -18.67
N GLY A 225 22.55 12.98 -18.68
CA GLY A 225 22.28 12.21 -19.90
C GLY A 225 21.14 12.80 -20.72
N ASN A 226 19.99 13.03 -20.08
CA ASN A 226 18.77 13.53 -20.71
C ASN A 226 18.95 14.91 -21.35
N ARG A 227 19.63 15.83 -20.67
CA ARG A 227 19.88 17.21 -21.17
C ARG A 227 20.76 17.29 -22.42
N ARG A 228 21.35 16.18 -22.86
CA ARG A 228 22.07 16.10 -24.15
C ARG A 228 21.11 15.97 -25.33
N ASP A 229 19.88 15.51 -25.10
CA ASP A 229 18.85 15.43 -26.12
C ASP A 229 18.17 16.81 -26.29
N PRO A 230 18.25 17.44 -27.47
CA PRO A 230 17.62 18.74 -27.73
C PRO A 230 16.08 18.70 -27.66
N ALA A 231 15.46 17.52 -27.76
CA ALA A 231 14.02 17.36 -27.61
C ALA A 231 13.58 17.26 -26.14
N TRP A 232 14.52 17.02 -25.21
CA TRP A 232 14.21 16.85 -23.80
C TRP A 232 13.85 18.17 -23.12
N ARG A 233 12.91 18.10 -22.17
CA ARG A 233 12.39 19.25 -21.44
C ARG A 233 12.28 18.91 -19.95
N GLU A 234 12.46 19.91 -19.08
CA GLU A 234 12.40 19.74 -17.63
C GLU A 234 11.05 19.17 -17.14
N ASP A 235 9.95 19.43 -17.83
CA ASP A 235 8.63 18.88 -17.51
C ASP A 235 8.44 17.40 -17.92
N MET A 236 9.45 16.78 -18.55
CA MET A 236 9.49 15.35 -18.86
C MET A 236 10.10 14.50 -17.74
N LYS A 237 10.62 15.14 -16.67
CA LYS A 237 11.21 14.49 -15.51
C LYS A 237 10.20 13.56 -14.81
N PRO A 238 10.40 12.24 -14.82
CA PRO A 238 9.50 11.33 -14.15
C PRO A 238 9.58 11.50 -12.62
N ARG A 239 8.43 11.42 -11.94
CA ARG A 239 8.35 11.54 -10.47
C ARG A 239 8.76 10.25 -9.76
N PHE A 240 8.40 9.11 -10.33
CA PHE A 240 8.67 7.79 -9.77
C PHE A 240 8.60 6.70 -10.84
N MET A 241 9.15 5.55 -10.51
CA MET A 241 9.18 4.34 -11.34
C MET A 241 8.08 3.37 -10.91
N LEU A 242 7.31 2.91 -11.90
CA LEU A 242 6.35 1.83 -11.80
C LEU A 242 6.97 0.56 -12.39
N PRO A 243 7.21 -0.48 -11.58
CA PRO A 243 7.79 -1.73 -12.04
C PRO A 243 6.87 -2.46 -13.01
N VAL A 244 7.45 -3.04 -14.06
CA VAL A 244 6.76 -3.88 -15.03
C VAL A 244 7.58 -5.13 -15.32
N SER A 245 6.91 -6.27 -15.51
CA SER A 245 7.56 -7.53 -15.88
C SER A 245 7.90 -7.58 -17.36
N ASP A 246 7.03 -7.05 -18.21
CA ASP A 246 7.20 -6.93 -19.65
C ASP A 246 6.93 -5.47 -20.09
N ILE A 247 7.94 -4.87 -20.71
CA ILE A 247 7.89 -3.45 -21.10
C ILE A 247 7.00 -3.22 -22.34
N ASP A 248 6.85 -4.20 -23.23
CA ASP A 248 6.04 -4.07 -24.43
C ASP A 248 4.56 -4.20 -24.10
N ASP A 249 4.20 -5.12 -23.21
CA ASP A 249 2.83 -5.25 -22.70
C ASP A 249 2.43 -4.00 -21.90
N ALA A 250 3.33 -3.50 -21.04
CA ALA A 250 3.12 -2.24 -20.32
C ALA A 250 2.91 -1.06 -21.27
N TYR A 251 3.73 -0.96 -22.33
CA TYR A 251 3.61 0.10 -23.33
C TYR A 251 2.29 0.02 -24.10
N ALA A 252 1.89 -1.17 -24.53
CA ALA A 252 0.62 -1.38 -25.22
C ALA A 252 -0.58 -0.99 -24.35
N TYR A 253 -0.52 -1.30 -23.05
CA TYR A 253 -1.53 -0.94 -22.07
C TYR A 253 -1.57 0.57 -21.79
N ILE A 254 -0.43 1.22 -21.58
CA ILE A 254 -0.35 2.64 -21.20
C ILE A 254 -0.66 3.56 -22.37
N ARG A 255 -0.21 3.26 -23.60
CA ARG A 255 -0.42 4.14 -24.77
C ARG A 255 -1.90 4.36 -25.13
N GLU A 256 -2.78 3.48 -24.68
CA GLU A 256 -4.24 3.60 -24.85
C GLU A 256 -4.88 4.52 -23.79
N ARG A 257 -4.14 4.84 -22.72
CA ARG A 257 -4.64 5.48 -21.49
C ARG A 257 -3.93 6.79 -21.14
N ALA A 258 -2.76 7.04 -21.73
CA ALA A 258 -1.87 8.13 -21.36
C ALA A 258 -1.12 8.72 -22.56
N GLU A 259 -0.72 9.98 -22.45
CA GLU A 259 0.25 10.58 -23.37
C GLU A 259 1.64 9.99 -23.10
N ILE A 260 2.27 9.44 -24.13
CA ILE A 260 3.62 8.90 -24.07
C ILE A 260 4.65 10.02 -24.26
N ILE A 261 5.66 10.06 -23.40
CA ILE A 261 6.77 11.03 -23.45
C ILE A 261 7.97 10.37 -24.15
N GLY A 262 8.53 11.04 -25.15
CA GLY A 262 9.76 10.59 -25.82
C GLY A 262 9.59 9.44 -26.83
N GLY A 263 8.37 8.91 -26.99
CA GLY A 263 8.07 7.83 -27.94
C GLY A 263 8.12 6.44 -27.30
N GLY A 264 8.62 5.44 -28.03
CA GLY A 264 8.58 4.04 -27.58
C GLY A 264 9.54 3.69 -26.44
N PRO A 265 9.52 2.44 -25.95
CA PRO A 265 10.43 1.97 -24.91
C PRO A 265 11.91 2.11 -25.27
N HIS A 266 12.67 2.74 -24.38
CA HIS A 266 14.13 2.77 -24.38
C HIS A 266 14.67 1.48 -23.77
N ARG A 267 15.75 0.94 -24.33
CA ARG A 267 16.31 -0.35 -23.92
C ARG A 267 17.82 -0.26 -23.77
N PHE A 268 18.31 -0.75 -22.64
CA PHE A 268 19.72 -0.87 -22.28
C PHE A 268 19.96 -2.27 -21.72
N GLU A 269 21.22 -2.67 -21.56
CA GLU A 269 21.53 -3.95 -20.91
C GLU A 269 20.96 -3.96 -19.48
N GLY A 270 20.13 -4.96 -19.17
CA GLY A 270 19.49 -5.08 -17.85
C GLY A 270 18.31 -4.15 -17.56
N MET A 271 17.93 -3.22 -18.45
CA MET A 271 16.85 -2.25 -18.18
C MET A 271 16.05 -1.88 -19.43
N ALA A 272 14.74 -1.70 -19.29
CA ALA A 272 13.91 -1.08 -20.31
C ALA A 272 12.87 -0.16 -19.67
N TYR A 273 12.65 1.03 -20.23
CA TYR A 273 11.69 1.98 -19.67
C TYR A 273 11.04 2.87 -20.73
N PHE A 274 9.90 3.46 -20.40
CA PHE A 274 9.34 4.62 -21.11
C PHE A 274 8.64 5.55 -20.12
N ASN A 275 8.47 6.80 -20.51
CA ASN A 275 7.81 7.81 -19.70
C ASN A 275 6.42 8.14 -20.28
N PHE A 276 5.49 8.53 -19.43
CA PHE A 276 4.13 8.90 -19.81
C PHE A 276 3.55 9.94 -18.84
N ARG A 277 2.46 10.60 -19.22
CA ARG A 277 1.78 11.59 -18.36
C ARG A 277 0.49 11.05 -17.77
N ASP A 278 0.27 11.36 -16.49
CA ASP A 278 -1.05 11.27 -15.89
C ASP A 278 -2.00 12.38 -16.43
N PRO A 279 -3.31 12.35 -16.09
CA PRO A 279 -4.26 13.35 -16.55
C PRO A 279 -4.00 14.79 -16.06
N GLU A 280 -3.15 14.96 -15.06
CA GLU A 280 -2.75 16.26 -14.49
C GLU A 280 -1.40 16.74 -15.07
N GLY A 281 -0.80 15.96 -15.99
CA GLY A 281 0.45 16.28 -16.69
C GLY A 281 1.71 15.83 -15.95
N ASN A 282 1.60 15.14 -14.81
CA ASN A 282 2.74 14.59 -14.09
C ASN A 282 3.39 13.47 -14.90
N ALA A 283 4.71 13.55 -15.11
CA ALA A 283 5.46 12.50 -15.79
C ALA A 283 5.74 11.32 -14.84
N LEU A 284 5.44 10.11 -15.29
CA LEU A 284 5.68 8.84 -14.60
C LEU A 284 6.56 7.96 -15.50
N MET A 285 7.29 7.00 -14.91
CA MET A 285 8.13 6.05 -15.66
C MET A 285 7.60 4.63 -15.46
N ALA A 286 7.39 3.87 -16.53
CA ALA A 286 7.24 2.42 -16.45
C ALA A 286 8.61 1.79 -16.70
N CYS A 287 9.06 0.87 -15.85
CA CYS A 287 10.42 0.34 -15.90
C CYS A 287 10.47 -1.16 -15.62
N ARG A 288 11.13 -1.89 -16.52
CA ARG A 288 11.57 -3.28 -16.33
C ARG A 288 13.05 -3.26 -16.00
N SER A 289 13.44 -3.84 -14.87
CA SER A 289 14.84 -4.01 -14.45
C SER A 289 15.15 -5.50 -14.26
N GLU A 290 16.33 -5.94 -14.71
CA GLU A 290 16.85 -7.28 -14.47
C GLU A 290 17.64 -7.36 -13.15
N HIS A 291 18.02 -6.21 -12.59
CA HIS A 291 18.46 -6.18 -11.21
C HIS A 291 17.27 -6.55 -10.33
N ALA A 292 17.36 -7.71 -9.67
CA ALA A 292 16.43 -8.06 -8.62
C ALA A 292 16.39 -6.88 -7.65
N GLU A 293 15.22 -6.26 -7.51
CA GLU A 293 15.00 -5.29 -6.45
C GLU A 293 15.12 -6.08 -5.14
N GLU A 294 16.31 -6.02 -4.54
CA GLU A 294 16.47 -6.42 -3.15
C GLU A 294 15.48 -5.57 -2.36
N ASP A 295 14.64 -6.23 -1.57
CA ASP A 295 13.74 -5.59 -0.61
C ASP A 295 14.41 -5.71 0.76
N PRO A 296 15.41 -4.85 1.06
CA PRO A 296 16.20 -4.99 2.28
C PRO A 296 15.31 -4.75 3.49
N ALA A 297 15.65 -5.41 4.60
CA ALA A 297 15.09 -5.01 5.89
C ALA A 297 15.46 -3.55 6.20
N LEU A 298 14.61 -2.87 6.97
CA LEU A 298 14.90 -1.52 7.44
C LEU A 298 16.23 -1.53 8.23
N ALA A 299 17.18 -0.71 7.78
CA ALA A 299 18.45 -0.54 8.47
C ALA A 299 18.23 0.20 9.80
N GLU A 300 18.70 -0.36 10.91
CA GLU A 300 18.76 0.34 12.18
C GLU A 300 19.98 1.28 12.17
N THR A 301 19.71 2.59 12.25
CA THR A 301 20.73 3.65 12.23
C THR A 301 20.52 4.58 13.43
N GLU A 302 21.48 5.47 13.69
CA GLU A 302 21.33 6.51 14.72
C GLU A 302 20.40 7.66 14.28
N SER A 303 19.98 7.70 13.01
CA SER A 303 19.06 8.73 12.54
C SER A 303 17.64 8.48 13.06
N PRO A 304 16.97 9.49 13.62
CA PRO A 304 15.54 9.40 13.93
C PRO A 304 14.65 9.40 12.67
N VAL A 305 15.19 9.75 11.50
CA VAL A 305 14.49 9.66 10.20
C VAL A 305 14.79 8.29 9.59
N LEU A 306 13.75 7.49 9.38
CA LEU A 306 13.90 6.13 8.88
C LEU A 306 14.23 6.16 7.39
N GLY A 307 15.10 5.23 6.97
CA GLY A 307 15.34 4.91 5.56
C GLY A 307 14.16 4.18 4.91
N ARG A 308 12.93 4.69 5.08
CA ARG A 308 11.69 4.12 4.53
C ARG A 308 10.82 5.26 4.00
N ILE A 309 10.42 5.14 2.74
CA ILE A 309 9.47 6.07 2.12
C ILE A 309 8.06 5.57 2.44
N GLY A 310 7.32 6.33 3.26
CA GLY A 310 5.94 5.98 3.60
C GLY A 310 4.94 6.41 2.52
N GLY A 311 5.26 7.43 1.73
CA GLY A 311 4.36 7.98 0.72
C GLY A 311 5.06 8.79 -0.36
N VAL A 312 4.51 8.77 -1.56
CA VAL A 312 4.92 9.59 -2.71
C VAL A 312 3.74 10.45 -3.14
N PHE A 313 3.97 11.75 -3.24
CA PHE A 313 2.90 12.70 -3.54
C PHE A 313 2.79 12.95 -5.04
N VAL A 314 1.55 13.08 -5.51
CA VAL A 314 1.20 13.60 -6.83
C VAL A 314 0.22 14.74 -6.63
N ASP A 315 0.63 15.94 -7.02
CA ASP A 315 -0.23 17.12 -6.92
C ASP A 315 -1.29 17.05 -8.03
N VAL A 316 -2.54 17.19 -7.65
CA VAL A 316 -3.70 17.10 -8.56
C VAL A 316 -4.62 18.31 -8.37
N ARG A 317 -5.29 18.74 -9.44
CA ARG A 317 -6.32 19.78 -9.38
C ARG A 317 -7.72 19.19 -9.47
N LYS A 318 -7.87 18.04 -10.13
CA LYS A 318 -9.14 17.33 -10.29
C LYS A 318 -9.07 15.96 -9.63
N MET A 319 -9.30 15.93 -8.31
CA MET A 319 -9.16 14.73 -7.48
C MET A 319 -9.92 13.52 -8.06
N GLU A 320 -11.21 13.67 -8.36
CA GLU A 320 -12.03 12.54 -8.83
C GLU A 320 -11.48 11.89 -10.12
N SER A 321 -11.11 12.70 -11.12
CA SER A 321 -10.58 12.16 -12.38
C SER A 321 -9.18 11.57 -12.21
N ALA A 322 -8.33 12.18 -11.37
CA ALA A 322 -6.99 11.68 -11.12
C ALA A 322 -7.03 10.35 -10.33
N ALA A 323 -7.85 10.29 -9.28
CA ALA A 323 -8.04 9.09 -8.46
C ALA A 323 -8.62 7.93 -9.26
N ARG A 324 -9.62 8.20 -10.12
CA ARG A 324 -10.18 7.19 -11.02
C ARG A 324 -9.13 6.65 -11.98
N TRP A 325 -8.39 7.53 -12.66
CA TRP A 325 -7.38 7.12 -13.63
C TRP A 325 -6.25 6.31 -12.99
N HIS A 326 -5.74 6.73 -11.82
CA HIS A 326 -4.69 5.99 -11.11
C HIS A 326 -5.21 4.64 -10.61
N SER A 327 -6.45 4.56 -10.11
CA SER A 327 -7.05 3.29 -9.70
C SER A 327 -7.17 2.34 -10.90
N GLU A 328 -7.65 2.83 -12.04
CA GLU A 328 -7.78 2.05 -13.28
C GLU A 328 -6.42 1.58 -13.83
N LEU A 329 -5.37 2.39 -13.73
CA LEU A 329 -4.00 2.05 -14.14
C LEU A 329 -3.48 0.78 -13.45
N PHE A 330 -3.83 0.59 -12.16
CA PHE A 330 -3.46 -0.58 -11.38
C PHE A 330 -4.54 -1.68 -11.35
N GLY A 331 -5.65 -1.50 -12.07
CA GLY A 331 -6.78 -2.42 -12.03
C GLY A 331 -7.52 -2.44 -10.68
N LEU A 332 -7.42 -1.37 -9.89
CA LEU A 332 -8.09 -1.24 -8.60
C LEU A 332 -9.49 -0.62 -8.75
N PRO A 333 -10.41 -0.93 -7.82
CA PRO A 333 -11.69 -0.23 -7.75
C PRO A 333 -11.49 1.23 -7.33
N PHE A 334 -12.15 2.15 -8.03
CA PHE A 334 -12.19 3.57 -7.66
C PHE A 334 -13.17 3.80 -6.50
N LYS A 335 -12.76 4.62 -5.52
CA LYS A 335 -13.55 4.93 -4.32
C LYS A 335 -14.02 6.40 -4.33
N PRO A 336 -15.23 6.70 -4.84
CA PRO A 336 -15.67 8.08 -5.02
C PRO A 336 -15.77 8.89 -3.72
N GLN A 337 -16.14 8.24 -2.61
CA GLN A 337 -16.27 8.93 -1.31
C GLN A 337 -14.92 9.42 -0.77
N GLU A 338 -13.84 8.65 -0.98
CA GLU A 338 -12.49 9.08 -0.57
C GLU A 338 -12.00 10.24 -1.44
N ALA A 339 -12.45 10.35 -2.69
CA ALA A 339 -12.07 11.43 -3.61
C ALA A 339 -12.70 12.80 -3.27
N GLU A 340 -13.58 12.88 -2.28
CA GLU A 340 -14.11 14.13 -1.74
C GLU A 340 -13.11 14.81 -0.77
N GLN A 341 -12.15 14.03 -0.24
CA GLN A 341 -11.12 14.51 0.66
C GLN A 341 -10.03 15.29 -0.08
N SER A 342 -9.14 15.98 0.65
CA SER A 342 -8.00 16.69 0.04
C SER A 342 -6.82 15.79 -0.32
N ILE A 343 -6.82 14.57 0.20
CA ILE A 343 -5.81 13.53 -0.07
C ILE A 343 -6.57 12.25 -0.43
N TYR A 344 -6.18 11.62 -1.53
CA TYR A 344 -6.64 10.28 -1.91
C TYR A 344 -5.45 9.34 -1.93
N SER A 345 -5.47 8.31 -1.09
CA SER A 345 -4.44 7.27 -1.07
C SER A 345 -4.82 6.18 -2.07
N VAL A 346 -4.09 6.09 -3.19
CA VAL A 346 -4.26 4.97 -4.12
C VAL A 346 -3.64 3.75 -3.45
N PRO A 347 -4.40 2.65 -3.26
CA PRO A 347 -3.87 1.48 -2.59
C PRO A 347 -2.66 0.91 -3.31
N MET A 348 -1.65 0.50 -2.54
CA MET A 348 -0.42 -0.12 -3.03
C MET A 348 -0.20 -1.44 -2.30
N ARG A 349 0.18 -2.49 -3.03
CA ARG A 349 0.39 -3.83 -2.47
C ARG A 349 1.53 -3.86 -1.44
N ARG A 350 2.54 -3.02 -1.62
CA ARG A 350 3.68 -2.84 -0.71
C ARG A 350 4.43 -1.55 -1.03
N GLY A 351 5.32 -1.15 -0.12
CA GLY A 351 6.12 0.07 -0.25
C GLY A 351 5.31 1.32 0.07
N ALA A 352 5.74 2.44 -0.50
CA ALA A 352 5.12 3.74 -0.28
C ALA A 352 3.69 3.80 -0.81
N SER A 353 2.79 4.45 -0.07
CA SER A 353 1.48 4.84 -0.59
C SER A 353 1.63 5.86 -1.72
N LEU A 354 0.74 5.80 -2.72
CA LEU A 354 0.62 6.86 -3.73
C LEU A 354 -0.44 7.86 -3.28
N LEU A 355 -0.02 9.05 -2.91
CA LEU A 355 -0.87 10.08 -2.33
C LEU A 355 -1.20 11.13 -3.39
N LEU A 356 -2.42 11.11 -3.92
CA LEU A 356 -2.93 12.20 -4.74
C LEU A 356 -3.37 13.32 -3.81
N ASP A 357 -2.88 14.53 -4.03
CA ASP A 357 -3.15 15.65 -3.14
C ASP A 357 -3.55 16.92 -3.91
N ASP A 358 -4.65 17.53 -3.49
CA ASP A 358 -5.13 18.80 -4.05
C ASP A 358 -4.98 20.00 -3.10
N ASN A 359 -4.43 19.81 -1.91
CA ASN A 359 -4.23 20.89 -0.93
C ASN A 359 -3.44 22.04 -1.54
N ARG A 360 -2.39 21.74 -2.32
CA ARG A 360 -1.56 22.77 -2.98
C ARG A 360 -2.39 23.60 -3.94
N ALA A 361 -3.25 22.95 -4.73
CA ALA A 361 -4.16 23.63 -5.65
C ALA A 361 -5.21 24.46 -4.89
N ARG A 362 -5.79 23.93 -3.80
CA ARG A 362 -6.76 24.63 -2.95
C ARG A 362 -6.15 25.86 -2.24
N ARG A 363 -4.88 25.79 -1.86
CA ARG A 363 -4.15 26.85 -1.14
C ARG A 363 -3.44 27.84 -2.06
N GLY A 364 -3.40 27.58 -3.38
CA GLY A 364 -2.67 28.41 -4.34
C GLY A 364 -1.15 28.35 -4.18
N GLU A 365 -0.65 27.24 -3.64
CA GLU A 365 0.77 26.99 -3.41
C GLU A 365 1.45 26.56 -4.72
N THR A 366 2.69 27.03 -4.93
CA THR A 366 3.46 26.73 -6.16
C THR A 366 4.59 25.73 -5.96
N PHE A 367 4.86 25.35 -4.70
CA PHE A 367 5.85 24.33 -4.37
C PHE A 367 5.23 22.93 -4.43
N ARG A 368 6.08 21.92 -4.43
CA ARG A 368 5.68 20.52 -4.42
C ARG A 368 6.41 19.78 -3.31
N ILE A 369 5.69 18.91 -2.61
CA ILE A 369 6.29 17.90 -1.75
C ILE A 369 6.45 16.65 -2.61
N LEU A 370 7.63 16.04 -2.64
CA LEU A 370 7.91 14.90 -3.53
C LEU A 370 7.50 13.58 -2.89
N LEU A 371 7.97 13.35 -1.67
CA LEU A 371 7.81 12.11 -0.92
C LEU A 371 7.87 12.39 0.58
N MET A 372 7.47 11.41 1.39
CA MET A 372 7.65 11.42 2.84
C MET A 372 8.54 10.28 3.32
N PHE A 373 9.49 10.59 4.19
CA PHE A 373 10.19 9.61 5.02
C PHE A 373 9.47 9.45 6.36
N ASP A 374 9.47 8.21 6.86
CA ASP A 374 8.85 7.91 8.15
C ASP A 374 9.78 8.25 9.32
N THR A 375 9.19 8.58 10.47
CA THR A 375 9.90 8.67 11.75
C THR A 375 9.07 8.08 12.88
N ARG A 376 9.76 7.57 13.91
CA ARG A 376 9.14 7.13 15.17
C ARG A 376 8.93 8.28 16.16
N ASP A 377 9.66 9.39 15.99
CA ASP A 377 9.58 10.57 16.85
C ASP A 377 9.81 11.84 16.01
N ILE A 378 8.72 12.58 15.76
CA ILE A 378 8.74 13.78 14.94
C ILE A 378 9.58 14.90 15.54
N ARG A 379 9.63 15.03 16.86
CA ARG A 379 10.37 16.10 17.54
C ARG A 379 11.86 15.80 17.51
N ALA A 380 12.25 14.55 17.77
CA ALA A 380 13.64 14.12 17.63
C ALA A 380 14.14 14.31 16.19
N SER A 381 13.31 13.99 15.19
CA SER A 381 13.65 14.23 13.79
C SER A 381 13.80 15.70 13.44
N TYR A 382 12.93 16.56 13.96
CA TYR A 382 12.99 18.00 13.74
C TYR A 382 14.28 18.62 14.30
N ASP A 383 14.62 18.26 15.54
CA ASP A 383 15.87 18.69 16.17
C ASP A 383 17.09 18.14 15.43
N PHE A 384 17.05 16.87 15.00
CA PHE A 384 18.12 16.24 14.23
C PHE A 384 18.40 16.98 12.91
N VAL A 385 17.36 17.28 12.12
CA VAL A 385 17.49 18.06 10.87
C VAL A 385 18.14 19.42 11.13
N ARG A 386 17.77 20.10 12.23
CA ARG A 386 18.40 21.37 12.64
C ARG A 386 19.86 21.20 13.05
N THR A 387 20.21 20.11 13.74
CA THR A 387 21.61 19.82 14.12
C THR A 387 22.52 19.53 12.93
N LEU A 388 21.97 18.94 11.86
CA LEU A 388 22.67 18.78 10.57
C LEU A 388 22.85 20.11 9.82
N GLY A 389 22.22 21.19 10.27
CA GLY A 389 22.22 22.49 9.61
C GLY A 389 21.33 22.54 8.36
N TYR A 390 20.35 21.65 8.25
CA TYR A 390 19.44 21.58 7.10
C TYR A 390 18.28 22.58 7.26
N GLU A 391 17.76 23.07 6.13
CA GLU A 391 16.66 24.03 6.11
C GLU A 391 15.32 23.32 6.35
N ALA A 392 14.76 23.46 7.55
CA ALA A 392 13.37 23.10 7.80
C ALA A 392 12.44 24.08 7.06
N PHE A 393 11.50 23.51 6.30
CA PHE A 393 10.44 24.23 5.62
C PHE A 393 9.16 24.11 6.47
N GLY A 394 8.94 25.11 7.33
CA GLY A 394 7.84 25.13 8.28
C GLY A 394 8.22 24.62 9.68
N GLU A 395 7.27 24.76 10.60
CA GLU A 395 7.29 24.12 11.92
C GLU A 395 6.58 22.76 11.84
N ILE A 396 6.60 21.99 12.93
CA ILE A 396 5.83 20.75 13.02
C ILE A 396 4.34 21.07 12.93
N GLU A 397 3.65 20.41 12.01
CA GLU A 397 2.19 20.40 11.86
C GLU A 397 1.63 19.09 12.46
N GLU A 398 0.57 19.19 13.25
CA GLU A 398 -0.11 18.06 13.88
C GLU A 398 -1.58 17.99 13.40
N HIS A 399 -1.98 16.84 12.87
CA HIS A 399 -3.32 16.56 12.34
C HIS A 399 -3.80 15.19 12.81
N GLY A 400 -4.59 15.17 13.89
CA GLY A 400 -5.01 13.92 14.52
C GLY A 400 -3.79 13.18 15.09
N ASP A 401 -3.62 11.92 14.69
CA ASP A 401 -2.49 11.08 15.11
C ASP A 401 -1.27 11.19 14.17
N VAL A 402 -1.33 12.09 13.19
CA VAL A 402 -0.24 12.34 12.24
C VAL A 402 0.48 13.64 12.59
N ALA A 403 1.81 13.61 12.62
CA ALA A 403 2.63 14.80 12.80
C ALA A 403 3.73 14.85 11.74
N PHE A 404 3.95 16.01 11.10
CA PHE A 404 4.94 16.14 10.04
C PHE A 404 5.59 17.52 9.98
N PHE A 405 6.75 17.59 9.32
CA PHE A 405 7.33 18.84 8.81
C PHE A 405 8.01 18.55 7.48
N SER A 406 8.41 19.59 6.74
CA SER A 406 9.19 19.42 5.50
C SER A 406 10.61 19.91 5.65
N VAL A 407 11.54 19.32 4.91
CA VAL A 407 12.94 19.75 4.81
C VAL A 407 13.29 20.01 3.35
N ARG A 408 14.09 21.05 3.11
CA ARG A 408 14.60 21.38 1.79
C ARG A 408 15.95 20.70 1.55
N ASP A 409 16.06 19.97 0.44
CA ASP A 409 17.33 19.40 0.00
C ASP A 409 18.23 20.48 -0.65
N PRO A 410 19.50 20.17 -1.02
CA PRO A 410 20.42 21.13 -1.62
C PRO A 410 19.97 21.73 -2.96
N ASP A 411 18.99 21.10 -3.63
CA ASP A 411 18.45 21.49 -4.92
C ASP A 411 17.08 22.17 -4.80
N GLY A 412 16.59 22.36 -3.58
CA GLY A 412 15.33 23.02 -3.30
C GLY A 412 14.11 22.09 -3.26
N ASN A 413 14.30 20.78 -3.46
CA ASN A 413 13.23 19.80 -3.36
C ASN A 413 12.71 19.72 -1.93
N LEU A 414 11.39 19.61 -1.76
CA LEU A 414 10.78 19.47 -0.44
C LEU A 414 10.46 18.00 -0.17
N ILE A 415 11.00 17.52 0.94
CA ILE A 415 10.82 16.17 1.44
C ILE A 415 10.10 16.27 2.79
N MET A 416 9.00 15.54 2.93
CA MET A 416 8.27 15.49 4.19
C MET A 416 8.92 14.47 5.13
N ILE A 417 8.97 14.77 6.43
CA ILE A 417 9.26 13.81 7.48
C ILE A 417 7.98 13.66 8.29
N CYS A 418 7.47 12.43 8.38
CA CYS A 418 6.15 12.15 8.89
C CYS A 418 6.18 11.06 9.96
N GLN A 419 5.53 11.32 11.08
CA GLN A 419 5.16 10.33 12.06
C GLN A 419 3.69 9.98 11.80
N GLY A 420 3.43 8.75 11.34
CA GLY A 420 2.09 8.20 11.18
C GLY A 420 1.57 7.54 12.46
N GLU A 421 0.40 6.90 12.36
CA GLU A 421 -0.13 6.05 13.43
C GLU A 421 0.86 4.89 13.70
N ALA A 422 1.18 4.69 14.99
CA ALA A 422 2.03 3.60 15.48
C ALA A 422 1.27 2.26 15.54
#